data_AF-A0A496R3F7-F1
#
_entry.id   AF-A0A496R3F7-F1
#
_cell.length_a   1.000
_cell.length_b   1.000
_cell.length_c   1.000
_cell.angle_alpha   90.00
_cell.angle_beta   90.00
_cell.angle_gamma   90.00
#
_symmetry.space_group_name_H-M   'P 1'
#
loop_
_entity.id
_entity.type
_entity.pdbx_description
1 polymer ?
#
loop_
_entity_poly.entity_id
_entity_poly.type
_entity_poly.pdbx_seq_one_letter_code
_entity_poly.pdbx_strand_id
1 'polypeptide(L)'
;MGLESIDEKRKPRIKGWWELLFSQERLQSAVSALIKNLSTLKIPATLISQYLPGSFDAVLAGSLDASPQALLKHKIRNVLSKYSRACGFN
;
A
#
# COMPACT_ATOMS: atom_id res chain seq x y z
N MET A 1 16.20 40.66 -14.28
CA MET A 1 14.88 40.08 -14.54
C MET A 1 15.12 38.75 -15.24
N GLY A 2 15.07 37.65 -14.49
CA GLY A 2 15.57 36.35 -14.94
C GLY A 2 15.45 35.36 -13.80
N LEU A 3 14.21 35.12 -13.36
CA LEU A 3 13.84 34.11 -12.37
C LEU A 3 13.26 32.88 -13.08
N GLU A 4 13.98 32.36 -14.07
CA GLU A 4 13.64 31.10 -14.73
C GLU A 4 14.93 30.28 -14.81
N SER A 5 15.15 29.33 -13.89
CA SER A 5 16.07 28.18 -14.09
C SER A 5 16.24 27.29 -12.85
N ILE A 6 15.86 27.70 -11.64
CA ILE A 6 16.22 26.94 -10.43
C ILE A 6 15.25 25.77 -10.13
N ASP A 7 14.04 25.76 -10.68
CA ASP A 7 13.01 24.77 -10.33
C ASP A 7 13.00 23.50 -11.21
N GLU A 8 13.68 23.51 -12.36
CA GLU A 8 13.60 22.41 -13.32
C GLU A 8 14.43 21.16 -12.94
N LYS A 9 15.31 21.26 -11.93
CA LYS A 9 16.29 20.20 -11.60
C LYS A 9 16.11 19.51 -10.26
N ARG A 10 15.10 19.83 -9.45
CA ARG A 10 14.83 19.08 -8.21
C ARG A 10 13.88 17.92 -8.48
N LYS A 11 14.42 16.80 -8.99
CA LYS A 11 13.70 15.52 -8.96
C LYS A 11 13.22 15.27 -7.52
N PRO A 12 11.91 15.13 -7.28
CA PRO A 12 11.42 14.94 -5.92
C PRO A 12 12.06 13.68 -5.30
N ARG A 13 12.39 13.70 -4.01
CA ARG A 13 12.65 12.46 -3.27
C ARG A 13 11.37 11.63 -3.26
N ILE A 14 11.47 10.31 -3.13
CA ILE A 14 10.37 9.30 -3.23
C ILE A 14 9.04 9.76 -2.63
N LYS A 15 9.07 10.51 -1.50
CA LYS A 15 7.91 11.16 -0.89
C LYS A 15 7.12 12.08 -1.84
N GLY A 16 7.78 12.99 -2.55
CA GLY A 16 7.13 13.92 -3.46
C GLY A 16 6.57 13.27 -4.73
N TRP A 17 7.05 12.09 -5.12
CA TRP A 17 6.48 11.36 -6.26
C TRP A 17 5.09 10.84 -5.93
N TRP A 18 4.89 10.28 -4.74
CA TRP A 18 3.59 9.71 -4.41
C TRP A 18 2.51 10.79 -4.28
N GLU A 19 2.78 11.94 -3.65
CA GLU A 19 1.79 13.03 -3.50
C GLU A 19 1.31 13.57 -4.86
N LEU A 20 2.23 13.71 -5.81
CA LEU A 20 1.94 14.18 -7.16
C LEU A 20 1.19 13.13 -8.01
N LEU A 21 1.50 11.85 -7.81
CA LEU A 21 0.81 10.73 -8.47
C LEU A 21 -0.58 10.45 -7.88
N PHE A 22 -0.73 10.48 -6.56
CA PHE A 22 -2.01 10.22 -5.88
C PHE A 22 -3.03 11.32 -6.12
N SER A 23 -2.59 12.53 -6.43
CA SER A 23 -3.47 13.63 -6.83
C SER A 23 -4.06 13.45 -8.24
N GLN A 24 -3.55 12.50 -9.03
CA GLN A 24 -4.08 12.22 -10.37
C GLN A 24 -5.32 11.33 -10.29
N GLU A 25 -6.44 11.80 -10.85
CA GLU A 25 -7.70 11.05 -10.92
C GLU A 25 -7.54 9.68 -11.59
N ARG A 26 -6.66 9.57 -12.58
CA ARG A 26 -6.39 8.32 -13.28
C ARG A 26 -5.82 7.26 -12.34
N LEU A 27 -4.94 7.63 -11.41
CA LEU A 27 -4.38 6.68 -10.44
C LEU A 27 -5.45 6.25 -9.43
N GLN A 28 -6.22 7.21 -8.89
CA GLN A 28 -7.33 6.90 -7.97
C GLN A 28 -8.33 5.93 -8.59
N SER A 29 -8.70 6.20 -9.84
CA SER A 29 -9.64 5.38 -10.60
C SER A 29 -9.09 3.97 -10.85
N ALA A 30 -7.81 3.85 -11.20
CA ALA A 30 -7.17 2.56 -11.42
C ALA A 30 -7.07 1.73 -10.11
N VAL A 31 -6.70 2.37 -8.99
CA VAL A 31 -6.66 1.70 -7.67
C VAL A 31 -8.06 1.27 -7.26
N SER A 32 -9.07 2.13 -7.42
CA SER A 32 -10.47 1.80 -7.12
C SER A 32 -10.97 0.62 -7.95
N ALA A 33 -10.70 0.63 -9.26
CA ALA A 33 -11.05 -0.48 -10.15
C ALA A 33 -10.35 -1.79 -9.74
N LEU A 34 -9.07 -1.74 -9.39
CA LEU A 34 -8.32 -2.90 -8.90
C LEU A 34 -8.95 -3.48 -7.63
N ILE A 35 -9.23 -2.64 -6.64
CA ILE A 35 -9.86 -3.08 -5.38
C ILE A 35 -11.24 -3.66 -5.65
N LYS A 36 -12.05 -3.03 -6.51
CA LYS A 36 -13.37 -3.53 -6.90
C LYS A 36 -13.28 -4.92 -7.54
N ASN A 37 -12.39 -5.10 -8.53
CA ASN A 37 -12.21 -6.37 -9.22
C ASN A 37 -11.75 -7.49 -8.29
N LEU A 38 -10.82 -7.18 -7.38
CA LEU A 38 -10.34 -8.18 -6.42
C LEU A 38 -11.38 -8.47 -5.32
N SER A 39 -12.30 -7.55 -5.05
CA SER A 39 -13.36 -7.76 -4.04
C SER A 39 -14.47 -8.70 -4.53
N THR A 40 -14.61 -8.88 -5.84
CA THR A 40 -15.57 -9.83 -6.43
C THR A 40 -14.99 -11.23 -6.62
N LEU A 41 -13.71 -11.42 -6.35
CA LEU A 41 -13.00 -12.69 -6.54
C LEU A 41 -12.54 -13.24 -5.18
N LYS A 42 -12.45 -14.57 -5.08
CA LYS A 42 -11.72 -15.22 -3.99
C LYS A 42 -10.24 -15.25 -4.35
N ILE A 43 -9.42 -14.50 -3.62
CA ILE A 43 -7.98 -14.45 -3.86
C ILE A 43 -7.34 -15.79 -3.46
N PRO A 44 -6.66 -16.50 -4.39
CA PRO A 44 -5.97 -17.75 -4.07
C PRO A 44 -4.88 -17.55 -3.01
N ALA A 45 -4.82 -18.44 -2.03
CA ALA A 45 -3.83 -18.39 -0.94
C ALA A 45 -2.38 -18.45 -1.45
N THR A 46 -2.13 -19.13 -2.57
CA THR A 46 -0.82 -19.21 -3.23
C THR A 46 -0.31 -17.84 -3.69
N LEU A 47 -1.20 -17.00 -4.23
CA LEU A 47 -0.84 -15.62 -4.63
C LEU A 47 -0.58 -14.74 -3.40
N ILE A 48 -1.33 -14.94 -2.31
CA ILE A 48 -1.08 -14.23 -1.05
C ILE A 48 0.29 -14.63 -0.50
N SER A 49 0.64 -15.92 -0.49
CA SER A 49 1.96 -16.40 -0.07
C SER A 49 3.09 -15.76 -0.88
N GLN A 50 2.92 -15.71 -2.21
CA GLN A 50 3.92 -15.17 -3.13
C GLN A 50 4.16 -13.66 -2.95
N TYR A 51 3.10 -12.87 -2.82
CA TYR A 51 3.19 -11.40 -2.86
C TYR A 51 3.01 -10.71 -1.51
N LEU A 52 2.35 -11.35 -0.55
CA LEU A 52 2.01 -10.84 0.77
C LEU A 52 2.32 -11.87 1.87
N PRO A 53 3.57 -12.36 1.99
CA PRO A 53 3.91 -13.45 2.91
C PRO A 53 3.56 -13.14 4.37
N GLY A 54 3.77 -11.89 4.81
CA GLY A 54 3.40 -11.49 6.17
C GLY A 54 1.89 -11.45 6.45
N SER A 55 1.04 -11.39 5.42
CA SER A 55 -0.42 -11.52 5.56
C SER A 55 -0.88 -12.97 5.40
N PHE A 56 -0.12 -13.79 4.67
CA PHE A 56 -0.44 -15.19 4.40
C PHE A 56 -0.58 -16.01 5.68
N ASP A 57 0.36 -15.88 6.62
CA ASP A 57 0.31 -16.59 7.90
C ASP A 57 -0.97 -16.27 8.69
N ALA A 58 -1.38 -15.00 8.68
CA ALA A 58 -2.59 -14.55 9.36
C ALA A 58 -3.87 -15.07 8.67
N VAL A 59 -3.87 -15.15 7.34
CA VAL A 59 -4.98 -15.74 6.55
C VAL A 59 -5.09 -17.24 6.79
N LEU A 60 -3.97 -17.96 6.77
CA LEU A 60 -3.95 -19.40 7.07
C LEU A 60 -4.45 -19.70 8.49
N ALA A 61 -4.08 -18.86 9.46
CA ALA A 61 -4.55 -18.97 10.84
C ALA A 61 -6.04 -18.59 11.02
N GLY A 62 -6.73 -18.13 9.97
CA GLY A 62 -8.12 -17.67 10.03
C GLY A 62 -8.32 -16.34 10.78
N SER A 63 -7.23 -15.72 11.23
CA SER A 63 -7.24 -14.44 11.96
C SER A 63 -7.39 -13.21 11.06
N LEU A 64 -7.21 -13.39 9.74
CA LEU A 64 -7.33 -12.35 8.73
C LEU A 64 -8.17 -12.85 7.55
N ASP A 65 -9.18 -12.07 7.16
CA ASP A 65 -9.94 -12.32 5.94
C ASP A 65 -9.09 -12.04 4.69
N ALA A 66 -9.27 -12.85 3.65
CA ALA A 66 -8.52 -12.75 2.40
C ALA A 66 -9.02 -11.64 1.45
N SER A 67 -9.86 -10.71 1.92
CA SER A 67 -10.31 -9.58 1.11
C SER A 67 -9.20 -8.55 0.85
N PRO A 68 -9.25 -7.83 -0.28
CA PRO A 68 -8.22 -6.84 -0.63
C PRO A 68 -8.02 -5.77 0.43
N GLN A 69 -9.12 -5.29 1.03
CA GLN A 69 -9.08 -4.24 2.05
C GLN A 69 -8.46 -4.73 3.36
N ALA A 70 -8.78 -5.98 3.78
CA ALA A 70 -8.19 -6.57 4.98
C ALA A 70 -6.68 -6.78 4.80
N LEU A 71 -6.27 -7.34 3.66
CA LEU A 71 -4.88 -7.55 3.30
C LEU A 71 -4.08 -6.24 3.26
N LEU A 72 -4.63 -5.17 2.67
CA LEU A 72 -4.01 -3.85 2.60
C LEU A 72 -3.79 -3.26 4.01
N LYS A 73 -4.84 -3.25 4.84
CA LYS A 73 -4.76 -2.74 6.22
C LYS A 73 -3.76 -3.55 7.05
N HIS A 74 -3.75 -4.87 6.90
CA HIS A 74 -2.81 -5.73 7.60
C HIS A 74 -1.36 -5.42 7.21
N LYS A 75 -1.07 -5.19 5.92
CA LYS A 75 0.28 -4.81 5.48
C LYS A 75 0.76 -3.51 6.13
N ILE A 76 -0.11 -2.50 6.21
CA ILE A 76 0.19 -1.23 6.89
C ILE A 76 0.46 -1.47 8.38
N ARG A 77 -0.41 -2.24 9.06
CA ARG A 77 -0.23 -2.60 10.47
C ARG A 77 1.08 -3.35 10.73
N ASN A 78 1.53 -4.21 9.83
CA ASN A 78 2.79 -4.93 10.00
C ASN A 78 4.01 -3.98 9.99
N VAL A 79 3.92 -2.85 9.28
CA VAL A 79 4.95 -1.80 9.35
C VAL A 79 4.81 -1.04 10.67
N LEU A 80 3.60 -0.59 11.01
CA LEU A 80 3.34 0.17 12.24
C LEU A 80 3.68 -0.61 13.51
N SER A 81 3.46 -1.92 13.54
CA SER A 81 3.78 -2.80 14.67
C SER A 81 5.28 -2.77 15.01
N LYS A 82 6.14 -2.64 14.01
CA LYS A 82 7.60 -2.51 14.25
C LYS A 82 7.91 -1.22 15.02
N TYR A 83 7.27 -0.12 14.65
CA TYR A 83 7.41 1.15 15.37
C TYR A 83 6.76 1.09 16.76
N SER A 84 5.57 0.49 16.88
CA SER A 84 4.89 0.27 18.16
C SER A 84 5.81 -0.44 19.15
N ARG A 85 6.40 -1.57 18.75
CA ARG A 85 7.33 -2.35 19.56
C ARG A 85 8.57 -1.57 19.95
N ALA A 86 9.15 -0.81 19.01
CA ALA A 86 10.31 0.04 19.29
C ALA A 86 10.01 1.17 20.30
N CYS A 87 8.76 1.64 20.33
CA CYS A 87 8.30 2.65 21.27
C CYS A 87 7.75 2.06 22.60
N GLY A 88 7.84 0.74 22.81
CA GLY A 88 7.38 0.08 24.03
C GLY A 88 5.86 -0.16 24.11
N PHE A 89 5.14 -0.01 22.99
CA PHE A 89 3.72 -0.33 22.90
C PHE A 89 3.55 -1.75 22.33
N ASN A 90 2.84 -2.61 23.07
CA ASN A 90 2.51 -3.98 22.68
C ASN A 90 1.01 -4.13 22.40
#